data_AF-A0A8J5MKG4-F1
#
_entry.id   AF-A0A8J5MKG4-F1
#
_cell.length_a   1.000
_cell.length_b   1.000
_cell.length_c   1.000
_cell.angle_alpha   90.00
_cell.angle_beta   90.00
_cell.angle_gamma   90.00
#
_symmetry.space_group_name_H-M   'P 1'
#
loop_
_entity.id
_entity.type
_entity.pdbx_description
1 polymer ?
#
loop_
_entity_poly.entity_id
_entity_poly.type
_entity_poly.pdbx_seq_one_letter_code
_entity_poly.pdbx_strand_id
1 'polypeptide(L)'
;WKEVTVRCLCAAWRPLWPECVLQRDFEGFEELEEEAVVHEIVSLGNSMGLEVDDDDVEELVEEHSKELSTEELLELHKEENETLKRSLTSEESGEEEDKEESRIIPAKDLEDAFFCWSKLSKLAEDYHPDVGSVQKAISVFNDNVMNYFWKVQKS
;
A
#
# COMPACT_ATOMS: atom_id res chain seq x y z
N TRP A 1 3.10 -28.17 23.85
CA TRP A 1 2.08 -27.41 24.62
C TRP A 1 2.65 -26.18 25.32
N LYS A 2 3.80 -26.23 26.00
CA LYS A 2 4.39 -25.03 26.66
C LYS A 2 4.88 -23.93 25.70
N GLU A 3 5.05 -24.24 24.42
CA GLU A 3 5.53 -23.31 23.38
C GLU A 3 4.38 -22.67 22.57
N VAL A 4 3.14 -23.08 22.82
CA VAL A 4 1.98 -22.55 22.09
C VAL A 4 1.54 -21.29 22.80
N THR A 5 1.70 -20.13 22.15
CA THR A 5 1.23 -18.86 22.70
C THR A 5 -0.29 -18.74 22.56
N VAL A 6 -0.90 -17.83 23.34
CA VAL A 6 -2.35 -17.58 23.28
C VAL A 6 -2.73 -17.14 21.87
N ARG A 7 -1.88 -16.32 21.23
CA ARG A 7 -2.03 -15.92 19.84
C ARG A 7 -2.10 -17.10 18.87
N CYS A 8 -1.24 -18.12 19.04
CA CYS A 8 -1.29 -19.32 18.21
C CYS A 8 -2.60 -20.10 18.38
N LEU A 9 -3.14 -20.12 19.61
CA LEU A 9 -4.44 -20.74 19.88
C LEU A 9 -5.57 -19.93 19.23
N CYS A 10 -5.64 -18.62 19.47
CA CYS A 10 -6.64 -17.72 18.88
C CYS A 10 -6.65 -17.81 17.34
N ALA A 11 -5.48 -17.84 16.70
CA ALA A 11 -5.36 -17.97 15.25
C ALA A 11 -5.90 -19.31 14.73
N ALA A 12 -5.67 -20.40 15.46
CA ALA A 12 -6.17 -21.73 15.08
C ALA A 12 -7.69 -21.86 15.26
N TRP A 13 -8.26 -21.19 16.27
CA TRP A 13 -9.69 -21.25 16.59
C TRP A 13 -10.54 -20.24 15.83
N ARG A 14 -9.98 -19.13 15.35
CA ARG A 14 -10.70 -18.07 14.64
C ARG A 14 -11.54 -18.58 13.44
N PRO A 15 -11.09 -19.51 12.59
CA PRO A 15 -11.91 -20.03 11.49
C PRO A 15 -13.05 -20.96 11.93
N LEU A 16 -12.93 -21.55 13.13
CA LEU A 16 -13.86 -22.56 13.63
C LEU A 16 -14.89 -21.98 14.60
N TRP A 17 -14.50 -20.96 15.37
CA TRP A 17 -15.37 -20.30 16.33
C TRP A 17 -14.99 -18.81 16.52
N PRO A 18 -15.43 -17.94 15.59
CA PRO A 18 -15.07 -16.52 15.63
C PRO A 18 -15.53 -15.82 16.91
N GLU A 19 -16.69 -16.19 17.44
CA GLU A 19 -17.31 -15.56 18.62
C GLU A 19 -16.53 -15.79 19.92
N CYS A 20 -15.74 -16.88 20.00
CA CYS A 20 -14.92 -17.20 21.17
C CYS A 20 -13.50 -16.66 21.09
N VAL A 21 -13.11 -16.05 19.97
CA VAL A 21 -11.81 -15.42 19.79
C VAL A 21 -12.01 -13.91 19.81
N LEU A 22 -11.47 -13.26 20.85
CA LEU A 22 -11.49 -11.79 20.94
C LEU A 22 -10.91 -11.18 19.65
N GLN A 23 -11.48 -10.06 19.23
CA GLN A 23 -11.08 -9.37 18.00
C GLN A 23 -9.67 -8.76 18.10
N ARG A 24 -9.10 -8.66 19.31
CA ARG A 24 -7.73 -8.21 19.55
C ARG A 24 -6.77 -9.40 19.63
N ASP A 25 -5.88 -9.50 18.66
CA ASP A 25 -4.84 -10.54 18.53
C ASP A 25 -3.49 -10.12 19.14
N PHE A 26 -3.42 -8.90 19.71
CA PHE A 26 -2.19 -8.30 20.21
C PHE A 26 -1.86 -8.80 21.62
N GLU A 27 -0.72 -9.46 21.75
CA GLU A 27 -0.19 -9.99 23.01
C GLU A 27 0.69 -8.92 23.66
N GLY A 28 0.39 -8.52 24.90
CA GLY A 28 1.20 -7.55 25.67
C GLY A 28 0.59 -6.15 25.87
N PHE A 29 -0.64 -5.92 25.40
CA PHE A 29 -1.44 -4.76 25.82
C PHE A 29 -2.45 -5.22 26.86
N GLU A 30 -2.41 -4.59 28.04
CA GLU A 30 -3.47 -4.77 29.04
C GLU A 30 -4.75 -4.13 28.51
N GLU A 31 -5.88 -4.78 28.76
CA GLU A 31 -7.19 -4.21 28.48
C GLU A 31 -7.42 -3.12 29.54
N LEU A 32 -7.02 -1.90 29.19
CA LEU A 32 -7.23 -0.73 30.01
C LEU A 32 -8.68 -0.25 29.85
N GLU A 33 -9.29 0.15 30.96
CA GLU A 33 -10.58 0.84 30.95
C GLU A 33 -10.46 2.12 30.10
N GLU A 34 -11.45 2.39 29.26
CA GLU A 34 -11.42 3.52 28.32
C GLU A 34 -11.21 4.85 29.07
N GLU A 35 -11.84 5.02 30.22
CA GLU A 35 -11.66 6.17 31.11
C GLU A 35 -10.21 6.32 31.61
N ALA A 36 -9.51 5.20 31.84
CA ALA A 36 -8.11 5.25 32.28
C ALA A 36 -7.18 5.74 31.16
N VAL A 37 -7.48 5.36 29.91
CA VAL A 37 -6.73 5.78 28.73
C VAL A 37 -6.95 7.27 28.44
N VAL A 38 -8.20 7.74 28.50
CA VAL A 38 -8.54 9.16 28.32
C VAL A 38 -7.80 10.03 29.34
N HIS A 39 -7.87 9.65 30.63
CA HIS A 39 -7.19 10.40 31.68
C HIS A 39 -5.65 10.42 31.51
N GLU A 40 -5.04 9.32 31.03
CA GLU A 40 -3.60 9.28 30.73
C GLU A 40 -3.22 10.22 29.58
N ILE A 41 -4.02 10.25 28.51
CA ILE A 41 -3.84 11.15 27.36
C ILE A 41 -3.94 12.61 27.81
N VAL A 42 -4.95 12.96 28.60
CA VAL A 42 -5.15 14.30 29.17
C VAL A 42 -3.97 14.71 30.04
N SER A 43 -3.52 13.82 30.93
CA SER A 43 -2.34 14.06 31.77
C SER A 43 -1.08 14.27 30.94
N LEU A 44 -0.91 13.51 29.85
CA LEU A 44 0.24 13.62 28.97
C LEU A 44 0.22 14.94 28.19
N GLY A 45 -0.93 15.32 27.62
CA GLY A 45 -1.11 16.59 26.90
C GLY A 45 -0.80 17.79 27.80
N ASN A 46 -1.36 17.79 29.02
CA ASN A 46 -1.08 18.81 30.02
C ASN A 46 0.40 18.86 30.41
N SER A 47 1.08 17.71 30.52
CA SER A 47 2.53 17.67 30.80
C SER A 47 3.37 18.26 29.67
N MET A 48 2.88 18.22 28.43
CA MET A 48 3.49 18.83 27.25
C MET A 48 3.11 20.31 27.08
N GLY A 49 2.29 20.86 27.98
CA GLY A 49 1.83 22.25 27.94
C GLY A 49 0.65 22.50 27.00
N LEU A 50 -0.04 21.44 26.58
CA LEU A 50 -1.33 21.55 25.89
C LEU A 50 -2.44 21.69 26.93
N GLU A 51 -3.41 22.56 26.68
CA GLU A 51 -4.64 22.64 27.48
C GLU A 51 -5.64 21.67 26.85
N VAL A 52 -5.73 20.47 27.42
CA VAL A 52 -6.58 19.37 26.95
C VAL A 52 -7.40 18.86 28.13
N ASP A 53 -8.69 18.65 27.93
CA ASP A 53 -9.60 18.01 28.87
C ASP A 53 -10.21 16.70 28.31
N ASP A 54 -11.03 16.02 29.12
CA ASP A 54 -11.62 14.73 28.75
C ASP A 54 -12.60 14.88 27.56
N ASP A 55 -13.30 16.03 27.47
CA ASP A 55 -14.26 16.31 26.40
C ASP A 55 -13.52 16.51 25.06
N ASP A 56 -12.36 17.15 25.06
CA ASP A 56 -11.50 17.31 23.88
C ASP A 56 -11.06 15.94 23.30
N VAL A 57 -10.77 14.97 24.17
CA VAL A 57 -10.37 13.62 23.75
C VAL A 57 -11.55 12.85 23.20
N GLU A 58 -12.72 12.93 23.85
CA GLU A 58 -13.94 12.28 23.37
C GLU A 58 -14.39 12.86 22.02
N GLU A 59 -14.38 14.19 21.85
CA GLU A 59 -14.72 14.85 20.58
C GLU A 59 -13.82 14.37 19.44
N LEU A 60 -12.51 14.28 19.68
CA LEU A 60 -11.55 13.80 18.69
C LEU A 60 -11.78 12.34 18.31
N VAL A 61 -12.08 11.49 19.30
CA VAL A 61 -12.40 10.08 19.09
C VAL A 61 -13.70 9.95 18.30
N GLU A 62 -14.74 10.71 18.65
CA GLU A 62 -16.02 10.71 17.95
C GLU A 62 -15.89 11.22 16.50
N GLU A 63 -15.18 12.33 16.27
CA GLU A 63 -14.92 12.87 14.92
C GLU A 63 -14.26 11.82 14.02
N HIS A 64 -13.31 11.07 14.56
CA HIS A 64 -12.53 10.07 13.83
C HIS A 64 -13.09 8.64 13.94
N SER A 65 -14.18 8.45 14.70
CA SER A 65 -14.91 7.17 14.81
C SER A 65 -15.74 6.87 13.57
N LYS A 66 -16.00 7.90 12.76
CA LYS A 66 -16.72 7.77 11.50
C LYS A 66 -15.83 7.02 10.50
N GLU A 67 -16.03 5.72 10.41
CA GLU A 67 -15.48 4.92 9.32
C GLU A 67 -15.91 5.54 7.99
N LEU A 68 -14.93 5.83 7.12
CA LEU A 68 -15.22 6.24 5.74
C LEU A 68 -16.08 5.16 5.10
N SER A 69 -17.33 5.50 4.79
CA SER A 69 -18.20 4.58 4.07
C SER A 69 -17.58 4.28 2.70
N THR A 70 -17.79 3.07 2.19
CA THR A 70 -17.42 2.73 0.80
C THR A 70 -17.97 3.74 -0.21
N GLU A 71 -19.10 4.37 0.11
CA GLU A 71 -19.72 5.43 -0.70
C GLU A 71 -18.88 6.73 -0.71
N GLU A 72 -18.38 7.16 0.46
CA GLU A 72 -17.55 8.37 0.61
C GLU A 72 -16.19 8.19 -0.07
N LEU A 73 -15.60 7.00 0.01
CA LEU A 73 -14.38 6.63 -0.73
C LEU A 73 -14.59 6.64 -2.25
N LEU A 74 -15.72 6.15 -2.73
CA LEU A 74 -16.07 6.19 -4.15
C LEU A 74 -16.31 7.63 -4.64
N GLU A 75 -16.90 8.47 -3.80
CA GLU A 75 -17.14 9.87 -4.11
C GLU A 75 -15.83 10.67 -4.18
N LEU A 76 -14.91 10.46 -3.23
CA LEU A 76 -13.55 11.02 -3.28
C LEU A 76 -12.78 10.55 -4.52
N HIS A 77 -12.84 9.26 -4.87
CA HIS A 77 -12.18 8.75 -6.07
C HIS A 77 -12.79 9.32 -7.36
N LYS A 78 -14.10 9.59 -7.38
CA LYS A 78 -14.77 10.25 -8.49
C LYS A 78 -14.37 11.73 -8.59
N GLU A 79 -14.27 12.43 -7.48
CA GLU A 79 -13.81 13.82 -7.43
C GLU A 79 -12.35 13.93 -7.89
N GLU A 80 -11.46 13.05 -7.42
CA GLU A 80 -10.07 12.96 -7.87
C GLU A 80 -9.97 12.69 -9.38
N ASN A 81 -10.77 11.74 -9.91
CA ASN A 81 -10.79 11.49 -11.36
C ASN A 81 -11.34 12.67 -12.15
N GLU A 82 -12.37 13.37 -11.67
CA GLU A 82 -12.94 14.53 -12.36
C GLU A 82 -12.01 15.76 -12.28
N THR A 83 -11.26 15.93 -11.19
CA THR A 83 -10.23 16.97 -11.06
C THR A 83 -9.02 16.66 -11.95
N LEU A 84 -8.59 15.40 -12.02
CA LEU A 84 -7.57 14.93 -12.96
C LEU A 84 -8.03 15.14 -14.41
N LYS A 85 -9.26 14.78 -14.73
CA LYS A 85 -9.83 14.97 -16.07
C LYS A 85 -9.92 16.44 -16.45
N ARG A 86 -10.32 17.31 -15.52
CA ARG A 86 -10.42 18.77 -15.72
C ARG A 86 -9.06 19.44 -15.83
N SER A 87 -8.05 19.00 -15.07
CA SER A 87 -6.67 19.46 -15.23
C SER A 87 -6.12 19.03 -16.60
N LEU A 88 -6.34 17.77 -17.00
CA LEU A 88 -5.98 17.27 -18.33
C LEU A 88 -6.63 18.06 -19.48
N THR A 89 -7.89 18.52 -19.32
CA THR A 89 -8.56 19.36 -20.34
C THR A 89 -8.19 20.84 -20.27
N SER A 90 -7.81 21.36 -19.09
CA SER A 90 -7.40 22.76 -18.93
C SER A 90 -5.99 23.02 -19.47
N GLU A 91 -5.13 22.00 -19.47
CA GLU A 91 -3.74 22.08 -19.94
C GLU A 91 -3.59 21.90 -21.46
N GLU A 92 -4.68 21.68 -22.22
CA GLU A 92 -4.63 21.60 -23.69
C GLU A 92 -4.52 22.99 -24.36
N SER A 93 -4.63 24.10 -23.61
CA SER A 93 -4.58 25.48 -24.14
C SER A 93 -3.29 26.26 -23.83
N GLY A 94 -2.23 25.64 -23.31
CA GLY A 94 -1.00 26.37 -22.95
C GLY A 94 0.24 25.50 -23.02
N GLU A 95 1.20 25.96 -23.82
CA GLU A 95 2.48 25.34 -24.18
C GLU A 95 3.39 24.98 -22.97
N GLU A 96 4.08 23.84 -23.12
CA GLU A 96 5.44 23.50 -22.61
C GLU A 96 5.70 23.40 -21.09
N GLU A 97 5.69 22.17 -20.53
CA GLU A 97 6.86 21.36 -20.10
C GLU A 97 6.49 20.27 -19.06
N ASP A 98 7.00 19.04 -19.31
CA ASP A 98 7.06 17.85 -18.44
C ASP A 98 5.75 17.16 -17.98
N LYS A 99 5.01 16.59 -18.94
CA LYS A 99 4.16 15.42 -18.72
C LYS A 99 4.91 14.16 -19.15
N GLU A 100 5.21 13.27 -18.20
CA GLU A 100 5.51 11.87 -18.49
C GLU A 100 4.23 11.23 -19.04
N GLU A 101 4.04 11.48 -20.34
CA GLU A 101 3.05 10.92 -21.22
C GLU A 101 3.06 9.39 -21.01
N SER A 102 1.96 8.82 -20.51
CA SER A 102 1.78 7.38 -20.51
C SER A 102 1.66 6.92 -21.96
N ARG A 103 2.81 6.74 -22.61
CA ARG A 103 2.92 6.20 -23.95
C ARG A 103 2.28 4.82 -23.93
N ILE A 104 1.08 4.72 -24.48
CA ILE A 104 0.41 3.44 -24.69
C ILE A 104 1.32 2.64 -25.63
N ILE A 105 1.99 1.63 -25.09
CA ILE A 105 2.87 0.76 -25.88
C ILE A 105 1.97 -0.16 -26.71
N PRO A 106 2.09 -0.18 -28.05
CA PRO A 106 1.35 -1.12 -28.88
C PRO A 106 1.66 -2.57 -28.46
N ALA A 107 0.64 -3.42 -28.36
CA ALA A 107 0.81 -4.81 -27.90
C ALA A 107 1.85 -5.60 -28.71
N LYS A 108 1.95 -5.33 -30.02
CA LYS A 108 2.96 -5.93 -30.89
C LYS A 108 4.39 -5.53 -30.49
N ASP A 109 4.61 -4.26 -30.18
CA ASP A 109 5.93 -3.77 -29.78
C ASP A 109 6.34 -4.36 -28.42
N LEU A 110 5.36 -4.62 -27.56
CA LEU A 110 5.55 -5.31 -26.28
C LEU A 110 5.94 -6.79 -26.47
N GLU A 111 5.25 -7.51 -27.36
CA GLU A 111 5.60 -8.89 -27.73
C GLU A 111 7.00 -8.98 -28.33
N ASP A 112 7.35 -8.04 -29.22
CA ASP A 112 8.69 -7.96 -29.83
C ASP A 112 9.76 -7.68 -28.77
N ALA A 113 9.48 -6.83 -27.78
CA ALA A 113 10.39 -6.56 -26.67
C ALA A 113 10.64 -7.80 -25.79
N PHE A 114 9.58 -8.55 -25.43
CA PHE A 114 9.71 -9.80 -24.68
C PHE A 114 10.51 -10.85 -25.46
N PHE A 115 10.23 -10.99 -26.76
CA PHE A 115 10.94 -11.92 -27.62
C PHE A 115 12.43 -11.57 -27.75
N CYS A 116 12.74 -10.30 -28.01
CA CYS A 116 14.12 -9.82 -28.12
C CYS A 116 14.88 -10.02 -26.80
N TRP A 117 14.27 -9.69 -25.68
CA TRP A 117 14.89 -9.88 -24.36
C TRP A 117 15.19 -11.34 -24.06
N SER A 118 14.22 -12.24 -24.27
CA SER A 118 14.39 -13.68 -24.06
C SER A 118 15.52 -14.27 -24.91
N LYS A 119 15.63 -13.83 -26.17
CA LYS A 119 16.72 -14.24 -27.06
C LYS A 119 18.07 -13.72 -26.59
N LEU A 120 18.13 -12.44 -26.18
CA LEU A 120 19.36 -11.80 -25.72
C LEU A 120 19.86 -12.40 -24.40
N SER A 121 18.97 -12.61 -23.43
CA SER A 121 19.33 -13.18 -22.12
C SER A 121 19.92 -14.57 -22.28
N LYS A 122 19.29 -15.42 -23.11
CA LYS A 122 19.79 -16.76 -23.42
C LYS A 122 21.15 -16.73 -24.11
N LEU A 123 21.34 -15.83 -25.08
CA LEU A 123 22.62 -15.66 -25.76
C LEU A 123 23.72 -15.22 -24.78
N ALA A 124 23.41 -14.32 -23.85
CA ALA A 124 24.36 -13.87 -22.84
C ALA A 124 24.73 -15.01 -21.88
N GLU A 125 23.76 -15.81 -21.45
CA GLU A 125 24.00 -16.99 -20.58
C GLU A 125 24.87 -18.06 -21.28
N ASP A 126 24.63 -18.31 -22.57
CA ASP A 126 25.31 -19.37 -23.32
C ASP A 126 26.77 -19.03 -23.67
N TYR A 127 27.11 -17.74 -23.87
CA TYR A 127 28.39 -17.34 -24.47
C TYR A 127 29.24 -16.36 -23.64
N HIS A 128 28.72 -15.75 -22.57
CA HIS A 128 29.51 -14.82 -21.78
C HIS A 128 30.44 -15.56 -20.80
N PRO A 129 31.72 -15.17 -20.70
CA PRO A 129 32.70 -15.87 -19.86
C PRO A 129 32.46 -15.69 -18.35
N ASP A 130 31.77 -14.62 -17.96
CA ASP A 130 31.38 -14.35 -16.56
C ASP A 130 29.87 -14.46 -16.38
N VAL A 131 29.44 -15.62 -15.89
CA VAL A 131 28.03 -15.94 -15.63
C VAL A 131 27.46 -15.10 -14.48
N GLY A 132 28.27 -14.74 -13.48
CA GLY A 132 27.81 -13.96 -12.33
C GLY A 132 27.43 -12.54 -12.72
N SER A 133 28.24 -11.90 -13.57
CA SER A 133 27.91 -10.59 -14.13
C SER A 133 26.69 -10.63 -15.03
N VAL A 134 26.51 -11.68 -15.83
CA VAL A 134 25.32 -11.85 -16.68
C VAL A 134 24.05 -12.03 -15.86
N GLN A 135 24.06 -12.89 -14.85
CA GLN A 135 22.89 -13.10 -13.99
C GLN A 135 22.49 -11.82 -13.27
N LYS A 136 23.47 -11.04 -12.78
CA LYS A 136 23.20 -9.74 -12.16
C LYS A 136 22.58 -8.76 -13.15
N ALA A 137 23.11 -8.67 -14.38
CA ALA A 137 22.56 -7.80 -15.42
C ALA A 137 21.14 -8.19 -15.83
N ILE A 138 20.87 -9.50 -15.97
CA ILE A 138 19.53 -10.03 -16.26
C ILE A 138 18.55 -9.68 -15.15
N SER A 139 18.92 -9.88 -13.87
CA SER A 139 18.07 -9.51 -12.72
C SER A 139 17.72 -8.03 -12.75
N VAL A 140 18.73 -7.16 -12.88
CA VAL A 140 18.54 -5.70 -12.88
C VAL A 140 17.62 -5.25 -14.02
N PHE A 141 17.78 -5.80 -15.21
CA PHE A 141 16.92 -5.46 -16.34
C PHE A 141 15.50 -6.01 -16.16
N ASN A 142 15.35 -7.21 -15.61
CA ASN A 142 14.04 -7.78 -15.30
C ASN A 142 13.27 -6.93 -14.27
N ASP A 143 13.94 -6.54 -13.19
CA ASP A 143 13.33 -5.80 -12.08
C ASP A 143 12.91 -4.39 -12.50
N ASN A 144 13.72 -3.71 -13.32
CA ASN A 144 13.51 -2.32 -13.69
C ASN A 144 12.68 -2.13 -14.97
N VAL A 145 12.84 -3.00 -15.97
CA VAL A 145 12.26 -2.81 -17.32
C VAL A 145 11.18 -3.83 -17.60
N MET A 146 11.50 -5.14 -17.51
CA MET A 146 10.53 -6.19 -17.87
C MET A 146 9.35 -6.26 -16.92
N ASN A 147 9.55 -5.96 -15.64
CA ASN A 147 8.48 -5.90 -14.65
C ASN A 147 7.46 -4.80 -15.00
N TYR A 148 7.91 -3.64 -15.49
CA TYR A 148 7.02 -2.59 -16.00
C TYR A 148 6.20 -3.10 -17.19
N PHE A 149 6.85 -3.72 -18.17
CA PHE A 149 6.17 -4.29 -19.34
C PHE A 149 5.16 -5.38 -18.97
N TRP A 150 5.44 -6.23 -17.98
CA TRP A 150 4.48 -7.21 -17.47
C TRP A 150 3.26 -6.57 -16.80
N LYS A 151 3.44 -5.46 -16.07
CA LYS A 151 2.33 -4.73 -15.48
C LYS A 151 1.45 -4.10 -16.54
N VAL A 152 2.06 -3.50 -17.57
CA VAL A 152 1.34 -2.92 -18.72
C VAL A 152 0.57 -3.98 -19.50
N GLN A 153 1.09 -5.21 -19.64
CA GLN A 153 0.39 -6.30 -20.34
C GLN A 153 -0.86 -6.81 -19.61
N LYS A 154 -0.91 -6.71 -18.27
CA LYS A 154 -2.00 -7.23 -17.44
C LYS A 154 -3.11 -6.22 -17.15
N SER A 155 -2.86 -4.93 -17.43
CA SER A 155 -3.82 -3.84 -17.30
C SER A 155 -4.73 -3.75 -18.52
#